data_AF-A0A969ST64-F1
#
_entry.id   AF-A0A969ST64-F1
#
_cell.length_a   1.000
_cell.length_b   1.000
_cell.length_c   1.000
_cell.angle_alpha   90.00
_cell.angle_beta   90.00
_cell.angle_gamma   90.00
#
_symmetry.space_group_name_H-M   'P 1'
#
loop_
_entity.id
_entity.type
_entity.pdbx_description
1 polymer ?
#
loop_
_entity_poly.entity_id
_entity_poly.type
_entity_poly.pdbx_seq_one_letter_code
_entity_poly.pdbx_strand_id
1 'polypeptide(L)' 'FVSQELRAAEDPEFETFYTKNILLNEGIRAWMAPQDQPHEQFVFPEEVLPRGNAL' A
#
# COMPACT_ATOMS: atom_id res chain seq x y z
N PHE A 1 -1.26 -13.87 4.87
CA PHE A 1 -0.77 -14.94 5.74
C PHE A 1 0.01 -14.31 6.88
N VAL A 2 -0.44 -14.46 8.13
CA VAL A 2 0.23 -13.84 9.30
C VAL A 2 1.71 -14.27 9.39
N SER A 3 2.02 -15.52 9.09
CA SER A 3 3.40 -16.01 9.04
C SER A 3 4.30 -15.27 8.04
N GLN A 4 3.74 -14.82 6.91
CA GLN A 4 4.50 -14.04 5.93
C GLN A 4 4.69 -12.59 6.39
N GLU A 5 3.68 -11.98 7.01
CA GLU A 5 3.82 -10.63 7.60
C GLU A 5 4.90 -10.62 8.69
N LEU A 6 4.90 -11.62 9.57
CA LEU A 6 5.92 -11.74 10.63
C LEU A 6 7.33 -11.85 10.04
N ARG A 7 7.51 -12.68 9.00
CA ARG A 7 8.82 -12.82 8.36
C ARG A 7 9.24 -11.54 7.62
N ALA A 8 8.34 -10.94 6.84
CA ALA A 8 8.63 -9.72 6.10
C ALA A 8 8.91 -8.51 7.02
N ALA A 9 8.30 -8.49 8.21
CA ALA A 9 8.55 -7.45 9.22
C ALA A 9 9.95 -7.57 9.86
N GLU A 10 10.48 -8.79 9.99
CA GLU A 10 11.81 -9.04 10.57
C GLU A 10 12.94 -9.02 9.53
N ASP A 11 12.64 -9.42 8.29
CA ASP A 11 13.61 -9.63 7.21
C ASP A 11 13.26 -8.79 5.97
N PRO A 12 13.91 -7.63 5.76
CA PRO A 12 13.66 -6.75 4.62
C PRO A 12 13.98 -7.36 3.24
N GLU A 13 14.77 -8.44 3.19
CA GLU A 13 15.07 -9.15 1.94
C GLU A 13 14.01 -10.21 1.61
N PHE A 14 13.10 -10.52 2.54
CA PHE A 14 12.03 -11.48 2.31
C PHE A 14 10.92 -10.88 1.46
N GLU A 15 10.89 -11.27 0.18
CA GLU A 15 9.86 -10.85 -0.76
C GLU A 15 9.19 -12.05 -1.45
N THR A 16 7.86 -12.02 -1.56
CA THR A 16 7.07 -13.00 -2.31
C THR A 16 6.03 -12.29 -3.16
N PHE A 17 5.39 -13.00 -4.09
CA PHE A 17 4.25 -12.44 -4.82
C PHE A 17 3.10 -11.97 -3.90
N TYR A 18 2.94 -12.60 -2.73
CA TYR A 18 1.92 -12.18 -1.78
C TYR A 18 2.25 -10.80 -1.18
N THR A 19 3.50 -10.56 -0.75
CA THR A 19 3.90 -9.25 -0.19
C THR A 19 3.90 -8.15 -1.25
N LYS A 20 4.30 -8.48 -2.48
CA LYS A 20 4.21 -7.55 -3.63
C LYS A 20 2.78 -7.11 -3.93
N ASN A 21 1.81 -8.02 -3.85
CA ASN A 21 0.41 -7.68 -4.08
C ASN A 21 -0.15 -6.76 -2.99
N ILE A 22 0.37 -6.83 -1.75
CA ILE A 22 -0.01 -5.90 -0.68
C ILE A 22 0.35 -4.45 -1.07
N LEU A 23 1.56 -4.22 -1.59
CA LEU A 23 2.00 -2.90 -2.06
C LEU A 23 1.09 -2.35 -3.17
N LEU A 24 0.67 -3.20 -4.12
CA LEU A 24 -0.30 -2.80 -5.15
C LEU A 24 -1.65 -2.41 -4.54
N ASN A 25 -2.13 -3.19 -3.58
CA ASN A 25 -3.39 -2.92 -2.90
C ASN A 25 -3.34 -1.63 -2.05
N GLU A 26 -2.19 -1.30 -1.46
CA GLU A 26 -1.97 -0.03 -0.75
C GLU A 26 -2.10 1.16 -1.71
N GLY A 27 -1.48 1.06 -2.89
CA GLY A 27 -1.65 2.03 -3.97
C GLY A 27 -3.13 2.19 -4.34
N ILE A 28 -3.80 1.10 -4.69
CA ILE A 28 -5.22 1.12 -5.09
C ILE A 28 -6.08 1.84 -4.04
N ARG A 29 -5.93 1.50 -2.75
CA ARG A 29 -6.73 2.13 -1.69
C ARG A 29 -6.45 3.62 -1.55
N ALA A 30 -5.18 4.03 -1.48
CA ALA A 30 -4.83 5.43 -1.28
C ALA A 30 -5.24 6.31 -2.47
N TRP A 31 -5.06 5.80 -3.69
CA TRP A 31 -5.34 6.54 -4.92
C TRP A 31 -6.82 6.56 -5.30
N MET A 32 -7.59 5.52 -4.96
CA MET A 32 -9.02 5.48 -5.30
C MET A 32 -9.93 6.08 -4.21
N ALA A 33 -9.59 5.92 -2.92
CA ALA A 33 -10.49 6.25 -1.81
C ALA A 33 -11.05 7.68 -1.82
N PRO A 34 -10.29 8.75 -2.14
CA PRO A 34 -10.84 10.10 -2.11
C PRO A 34 -12.02 10.32 -3.07
N GLN A 35 -12.03 9.63 -4.21
CA GLN A 35 -13.10 9.74 -5.20
C GLN A 35 -14.16 8.65 -5.03
N ASP A 36 -13.75 7.44 -4.67
CA ASP A 36 -14.64 6.29 -4.50
C ASP A 36 -15.48 6.39 -3.20
N GLN A 37 -14.95 7.07 -2.18
CA GLN A 37 -15.58 7.25 -0.87
C GLN A 37 -15.77 8.74 -0.54
N PRO A 38 -16.58 9.48 -1.32
CA PRO A 38 -16.68 10.94 -1.19
C PRO A 38 -17.28 11.39 0.15
N HIS A 39 -17.99 10.51 0.86
CA HIS A 39 -18.58 10.80 2.17
C HIS A 39 -17.53 10.86 3.30
N GLU A 40 -16.36 10.25 3.11
CA GLU A 40 -15.26 10.28 4.08
C GLU A 40 -14.44 11.58 4.00
N GLN A 41 -14.63 12.38 2.95
CA GLN A 41 -13.95 13.68 2.75
C GLN A 41 -12.41 13.57 2.84
N PHE A 42 -11.84 12.47 2.32
CA PHE A 42 -10.40 12.28 2.34
C PHE A 42 -9.66 13.37 1.56
N VAL A 43 -8.65 13.95 2.21
CA VAL A 43 -7.66 14.82 1.59
C VAL A 43 -6.29 14.25 1.93
N PHE A 44 -5.64 13.64 0.93
CA PHE A 44 -4.30 13.12 1.05
C PHE A 44 -3.32 14.05 0.32
N PRO A 45 -2.38 14.70 1.03
CA PRO A 45 -1.28 15.42 0.41
C PRO A 45 -0.42 14.51 -0.50
N GLU A 46 0.30 15.08 -1.46
CA GLU A 46 1.11 14.30 -2.40
C GLU A 46 2.19 13.47 -1.70
N GLU A 47 2.79 14.00 -0.61
CA GLU A 47 3.87 13.34 0.13
C GLU A 47 3.48 12.04 0.84
N VAL A 48 2.18 11.81 1.07
CA VAL A 48 1.67 10.61 1.74
C VAL A 48 1.14 9.57 0.76
N LEU A 49 1.03 9.90 -0.53
CA LEU A 49 0.58 8.94 -1.54
C LEU A 49 1.69 7.92 -1.82
N PRO A 50 1.44 6.61 -1.64
CA PRO A 50 2.45 5.59 -1.88
C PRO A 50 2.76 5.51 -3.38
N ARG A 51 4.04 5.63 -3.72
CA ARG A 51 4.58 5.53 -5.09
C ARG A 51 5.89 4.75 -5.09
N GLY A 52 6.10 4.00 -6.17
CA GLY A 52 7.43 3.47 -6.49
C GLY A 52 8.34 4.56 -7.04
N ASN A 53 9.60 4.23 -7.29
CA ASN A 53 10.53 5.19 -7.88
C ASN A 53 10.10 5.57 -9.32
N ALA A 54 10.10 6.88 -9.61
CA ALA A 54 9.92 7.49 -10.94
C ALA A 54 8.57 7.31 -11.66
N LEU A 55 7.57 6.66 -11.06
CA LEU A 55 6.19 6.62 -11.59
C LEU A 55 5.33 7.71 -10.99
#